data_AF-A0A1C4G9Z0-F1
#
_entry.id   AF-A0A1C4G9Z0-F1
#
_cell.length_a   1.000
_cell.length_b   1.000
_cell.length_c   1.000
_cell.angle_alpha   90.00
_cell.angle_beta   90.00
_cell.angle_gamma   90.00
#
_symmetry.space_group_name_H-M   'P 1'
#
loop_
_entity.id
_entity.type
_entity.pdbx_description
1 polymer ?
#
loop_
_entity_poly.entity_id
_entity_poly.type
_entity_poly.pdbx_seq_one_letter_code
_entity_poly.pdbx_strand_id
1 'polypeptide(L)'
;MSAIQFITDSNGHRVSAVVPIELFEKLTRDSDLDELYEPVQFDDDTSPDTRYPNEVINILSEKNCTMQAAWRIYRGMTQKQVADALGITQATVSEFEKSERPRRDNIERLAKLYRCTPEQLILE
;
A
#
# COMPACT_ATOMS: atom_id res chain seq x y z
N MET A 1 -20.55 24.31 -35.37
CA MET A 1 -21.29 25.01 -34.29
C MET A 1 -21.97 23.95 -33.45
N SER A 2 -21.37 23.56 -32.34
CA SER A 2 -22.04 22.62 -31.44
C SER A 2 -22.80 23.41 -30.39
N ALA A 3 -24.12 23.52 -30.58
CA ALA A 3 -25.00 24.11 -29.58
C ALA A 3 -25.25 23.08 -28.48
N ILE A 4 -24.97 23.46 -27.23
CA ILE A 4 -25.39 22.70 -26.07
C ILE A 4 -26.91 22.85 -25.96
N GLN A 5 -27.63 21.74 -25.91
CA GLN A 5 -29.08 21.76 -25.71
C GLN A 5 -29.39 21.52 -24.24
N PHE A 6 -30.17 22.40 -23.63
CA PHE A 6 -30.60 22.25 -22.23
C PHE A 6 -31.98 21.61 -22.15
N ILE A 7 -32.13 20.68 -21.21
CA ILE A 7 -33.41 20.09 -20.82
C ILE A 7 -33.82 20.75 -19.50
N THR A 8 -35.07 21.22 -19.43
CA THR A 8 -35.60 21.96 -18.28
C THR A 8 -36.74 21.22 -17.60
N ASP A 9 -36.93 21.47 -16.29
CA ASP A 9 -38.11 21.02 -15.55
C ASP A 9 -39.38 21.81 -15.95
N SER A 10 -40.52 21.49 -15.32
CA SER A 10 -41.80 22.17 -15.55
C SER A 10 -41.79 23.66 -15.16
N ASN A 11 -40.80 24.09 -14.39
CA ASN A 11 -40.63 25.46 -13.90
C ASN A 11 -39.60 26.24 -14.74
N GLY A 12 -38.99 25.62 -15.75
CA GLY A 12 -37.99 26.22 -16.63
C GLY A 12 -36.55 26.18 -16.10
N HIS A 13 -36.28 25.50 -14.98
CA HIS A 13 -34.91 25.32 -14.49
C HIS A 13 -34.19 24.23 -15.27
N ARG A 14 -32.92 24.48 -15.63
CA ARG A 14 -32.08 23.52 -16.35
C ARG A 14 -31.70 22.38 -15.42
N VAL A 15 -32.04 21.15 -15.81
CA VAL A 15 -31.76 19.93 -15.03
C VAL A 15 -30.72 19.05 -15.70
N SER A 16 -30.60 19.10 -17.02
CA SER A 16 -29.57 18.38 -17.76
C SER A 16 -29.25 19.08 -19.07
N ALA A 17 -28.15 18.68 -19.71
CA ALA A 17 -27.73 19.21 -20.99
C ALA A 17 -27.26 18.07 -21.92
N VAL A 18 -27.67 18.13 -23.18
CA VAL A 18 -27.11 17.31 -24.26
C VAL A 18 -25.93 18.08 -24.83
N VAL A 19 -24.74 17.53 -24.64
CA VAL A 19 -23.48 18.10 -25.10
C VAL A 19 -22.88 17.20 -26.19
N PRO A 20 -22.09 17.74 -27.13
CA PRO A 20 -21.33 16.93 -28.08
C PRO A 20 -20.36 15.98 -27.36
N ILE A 21 -20.19 14.78 -27.90
CA ILE A 21 -19.36 13.74 -27.29
C ILE A 21 -17.91 14.20 -27.06
N GLU A 22 -17.32 14.92 -28.01
CA GLU A 22 -15.95 15.46 -27.88
C GLU A 22 -15.79 16.46 -26.72
N LEU A 23 -16.86 17.19 -26.38
CA LEU A 23 -16.85 18.13 -25.26
C LEU A 23 -17.00 17.38 -23.94
N PHE A 24 -17.89 16.38 -23.89
CA PHE A 24 -18.03 15.51 -22.73
C PHE A 24 -16.70 14.81 -22.41
N GLU A 25 -16.10 14.14 -23.39
CA GLU A 25 -14.81 13.44 -23.25
C GLU A 25 -13.69 14.36 -22.79
N LYS A 26 -13.70 15.64 -23.18
CA LYS A 26 -12.71 16.62 -22.69
C LYS A 26 -12.95 17.02 -21.24
N LEU A 27 -14.21 17.17 -20.83
CA LEU A 27 -14.57 17.53 -19.46
C LEU A 27 -14.37 16.35 -18.50
N THR A 28 -14.62 15.13 -18.94
CA THR A 28 -14.52 13.94 -18.08
C THR A 28 -13.10 13.40 -17.92
N ARG A 29 -12.20 13.71 -18.86
CA ARG A 29 -10.84 13.15 -18.86
C ARG A 29 -10.05 13.42 -17.57
N ASP A 30 -10.23 14.61 -17.00
CA ASP A 30 -9.52 15.05 -15.78
C ASP A 30 -10.48 15.28 -14.60
N SER A 31 -11.74 14.85 -14.72
CA SER A 31 -12.72 15.06 -13.65
C SER A 31 -12.64 13.94 -12.61
N ASP A 32 -12.39 14.31 -11.37
CA ASP A 32 -12.43 13.43 -10.19
C ASP A 32 -13.88 13.21 -9.75
N LEU A 33 -14.68 12.55 -10.61
CA LEU A 33 -16.09 12.27 -10.37
C LEU A 33 -16.25 10.80 -10.00
N ASP A 34 -16.60 10.52 -8.74
CA ASP A 34 -16.86 9.18 -8.20
C ASP A 34 -17.78 8.32 -9.09
N GLU A 35 -18.77 8.94 -9.72
CA GLU A 35 -19.76 8.30 -10.61
C GLU A 35 -19.16 7.73 -11.91
N LEU A 36 -17.94 8.16 -12.29
CA LEU A 36 -17.23 7.70 -13.47
C LEU A 36 -16.19 6.60 -13.16
N TYR A 37 -15.97 6.28 -11.89
CA TYR A 37 -15.08 5.19 -11.50
C TYR A 37 -15.83 3.87 -11.48
N GLU A 38 -15.24 2.84 -12.09
CA GLU A 38 -15.69 1.47 -11.88
C GLU A 38 -15.12 0.94 -10.56
N PRO A 39 -15.90 0.20 -9.77
CA PRO A 39 -15.38 -0.45 -8.58
C PRO A 39 -14.29 -1.43 -8.99
N VAL A 40 -13.09 -1.24 -8.44
CA VAL A 40 -11.96 -2.14 -8.63
C VAL A 40 -12.39 -3.53 -8.19
N GLN A 41 -12.45 -4.48 -9.14
CA GLN A 41 -12.64 -5.89 -8.84
C GLN A 41 -11.34 -6.38 -8.16
N PHE A 42 -11.34 -6.45 -6.83
CA PHE A 42 -10.27 -7.14 -6.11
C PHE A 42 -10.61 -8.63 -6.11
N ASP A 43 -9.94 -9.40 -6.96
CA ASP A 43 -9.97 -10.86 -6.91
C ASP A 43 -9.25 -11.30 -5.62
N ASP A 44 -10.04 -11.49 -4.55
CA ASP A 44 -9.60 -11.81 -3.18
C ASP A 44 -8.87 -13.18 -3.06
N ASP A 45 -8.71 -13.92 -4.16
CA ASP A 45 -8.34 -15.33 -4.15
C ASP A 45 -6.84 -15.60 -4.41
N THR A 46 -6.03 -14.58 -4.72
CA THR A 46 -4.62 -14.83 -5.15
C THR A 46 -3.54 -14.01 -4.46
N SER A 47 -3.89 -13.04 -3.61
CA SER A 47 -2.89 -12.26 -2.87
C SER A 47 -3.05 -12.51 -1.39
N PRO A 48 -1.98 -12.81 -0.63
CA PRO A 48 -2.09 -12.89 0.80
C PRO A 48 -2.64 -11.55 1.33
N ASP A 49 -3.74 -11.56 2.11
CA ASP A 49 -4.33 -10.40 2.83
C ASP A 49 -3.39 -9.87 3.94
N THR A 50 -2.10 -9.92 3.69
CA THR A 50 -1.07 -9.39 4.55
C THR A 50 -0.99 -7.89 4.30
N ARG A 51 -1.55 -7.12 5.22
CA ARG A 51 -1.52 -5.65 5.18
C ARG A 51 -0.24 -5.15 5.81
N TYR A 52 0.39 -4.16 5.20
CA TYR A 52 1.62 -3.55 5.69
C TYR A 52 1.37 -2.08 6.07
N PRO A 53 1.91 -1.58 7.19
CA PRO A 53 1.90 -0.14 7.45
C PRO A 53 2.66 0.62 6.37
N ASN A 54 2.10 1.74 5.89
CA ASN A 54 2.73 2.56 4.86
C ASN A 54 4.14 3.01 5.26
N GLU A 55 4.38 3.32 6.54
CA GLU A 55 5.69 3.72 7.03
C GLU A 55 6.74 2.62 6.85
N VAL A 56 6.37 1.34 7.04
CA VAL A 56 7.28 0.21 6.82
C VAL A 56 7.68 0.13 5.35
N ILE A 57 6.71 0.29 4.44
CA ILE A 57 6.97 0.28 2.99
C ILE A 57 7.83 1.47 2.57
N ASN A 58 7.58 2.66 3.12
CA ASN A 58 8.41 3.83 2.87
C ASN A 58 9.86 3.59 3.33
N ILE A 59 10.06 3.05 4.53
CA ILE A 59 11.40 2.72 5.04
C ILE A 59 12.09 1.68 4.15
N LEU A 60 11.36 0.65 3.72
CA LEU A 60 11.87 -0.39 2.82
C LEU A 60 12.43 0.22 1.54
N SER A 61 11.64 1.08 0.89
CA SER A 61 12.00 1.75 -0.36
C SER A 61 13.11 2.79 -0.18
N GLU A 62 12.98 3.69 0.78
CA GLU A 62 13.92 4.80 1.00
C GLU A 62 15.31 4.32 1.41
N LYS A 63 15.37 3.27 2.23
CA LYS A 63 16.64 2.74 2.76
C LYS A 63 17.17 1.56 1.95
N ASN A 64 16.45 1.11 0.93
CA ASN A 64 16.76 -0.06 0.11
C ASN A 64 17.21 -1.26 0.97
N CYS A 65 16.34 -1.65 1.91
CA CYS A 65 16.64 -2.68 2.90
C CYS A 65 15.63 -3.83 2.83
N THR A 66 15.83 -4.86 3.65
CA THR A 66 14.92 -6.01 3.74
C THR A 66 13.73 -5.71 4.66
N MET A 67 12.65 -6.49 4.53
CA MET A 67 11.46 -6.32 5.39
C MET A 67 11.79 -6.42 6.88
N GLN A 68 12.72 -7.28 7.28
CA GLN A 68 13.10 -7.41 8.69
C GLN A 68 13.81 -6.16 9.20
N ALA A 69 14.67 -5.55 8.36
CA ALA A 69 15.33 -4.29 8.68
C ALA A 69 14.34 -3.12 8.71
N ALA A 70 13.40 -3.06 7.77
CA ALA A 70 12.37 -2.02 7.74
C ALA A 70 11.50 -2.05 9.01
N TRP A 71 11.01 -3.22 9.41
CA TRP A 71 10.27 -3.40 10.66
C TRP A 71 11.08 -3.04 11.90
N ARG A 72 12.38 -3.41 11.94
CA ARG A 72 13.27 -3.03 13.04
C ARG A 72 13.33 -1.50 13.21
N ILE A 73 13.51 -0.79 12.10
CA ILE A 73 13.62 0.67 12.07
C ILE A 73 12.27 1.31 12.42
N TYR A 74 11.16 0.77 11.92
CA TYR A 74 9.81 1.20 12.27
C TYR A 74 9.54 1.07 13.79
N ARG A 75 10.10 0.05 14.43
CA ARG A 75 10.06 -0.12 15.90
C ARG A 75 11.10 0.70 16.66
N GLY A 76 11.92 1.48 15.97
CA GLY A 76 12.96 2.32 16.57
C GLY A 76 14.09 1.53 17.22
N MET A 77 14.31 0.28 16.80
CA MET A 77 15.29 -0.61 17.42
C MET A 77 16.63 -0.60 16.65
N THR A 78 17.73 -0.68 17.39
CA THR A 78 19.06 -0.98 16.83
C THR A 78 19.25 -2.49 16.69
N GLN A 79 20.15 -2.92 15.80
CA GLN A 79 20.50 -4.34 15.67
C GLN A 79 21.00 -4.94 17.00
N LYS A 80 21.71 -4.13 17.80
CA LYS A 80 22.18 -4.55 19.13
C LYS A 80 21.02 -4.80 20.09
N GLN A 81 20.04 -3.90 20.15
CA GLN A 81 18.86 -4.10 21.01
C GLN A 81 18.06 -5.33 20.62
N VAL A 82 17.95 -5.62 19.32
CA VAL A 82 17.32 -6.86 18.84
C VAL A 82 18.12 -8.08 19.25
N ALA A 83 19.45 -8.02 19.11
CA ALA A 83 20.34 -9.09 19.52
C ALA A 83 20.23 -9.39 21.02
N ASP A 84 20.26 -8.34 21.85
CA ASP A 84 20.10 -8.43 23.30
C ASP A 84 18.72 -9.02 23.68
N ALA A 85 17.64 -8.60 23.01
CA ALA A 85 16.29 -9.11 23.24
C ALA A 85 16.11 -10.57 22.83
N LEU A 86 16.83 -11.02 21.81
CA LEU A 86 16.76 -12.40 21.31
C LEU A 86 17.85 -13.31 21.92
N GLY A 87 18.78 -12.77 22.72
CA GLY A 87 19.92 -13.53 23.27
C GLY A 87 20.87 -14.04 22.19
N ILE A 88 21.04 -13.29 21.10
CA ILE A 88 21.95 -13.61 19.98
C ILE A 88 22.98 -12.50 19.81
N THR A 89 23.90 -12.65 18.85
CA THR A 89 24.89 -11.61 18.56
C THR A 89 24.36 -10.56 17.58
N GLN A 90 24.87 -9.33 17.65
CA GLN A 90 24.55 -8.29 16.67
C GLN A 90 24.89 -8.72 15.23
N ALA A 91 25.99 -9.46 15.05
CA ALA A 91 26.39 -9.98 13.74
C ALA A 91 25.34 -10.93 13.17
N THR A 92 24.73 -11.77 14.01
CA THR A 92 23.62 -12.66 13.63
C THR A 92 22.39 -11.87 13.16
N VAL A 93 22.03 -10.76 13.83
CA VAL A 93 20.93 -9.89 13.38
C VAL A 93 21.27 -9.25 12.03
N SER A 94 22.51 -8.78 11.83
CA SER A 94 22.94 -8.25 10.55
C SER A 94 22.91 -9.29 9.43
N GLU A 95 23.14 -10.57 9.73
CA GLU A 95 23.04 -11.66 8.77
C GLU A 95 21.59 -11.93 8.39
N PHE A 96 20.68 -11.91 9.37
CA PHE A 96 19.24 -12.05 9.13
C PHE A 96 18.73 -10.95 8.20
N GLU A 97 19.15 -9.71 8.42
CA GLU A 97 18.75 -8.54 7.62
C GLU A 97 19.38 -8.52 6.21
N LYS A 98 20.36 -9.38 5.93
CA LYS A 98 20.95 -9.55 4.59
C LYS A 98 20.37 -10.75 3.85
N SER A 99 19.67 -11.64 4.55
CA SER A 99 19.14 -12.87 3.98
C SER A 99 17.78 -12.61 3.35
N GLU A 100 17.67 -12.83 2.04
CA GLU A 100 16.38 -12.77 1.33
C GLU A 100 15.44 -13.92 1.71
N ARG A 101 15.98 -15.03 2.26
CA ARG A 101 15.21 -16.21 2.69
C ARG A 101 15.58 -16.62 4.11
N PRO A 102 15.12 -15.87 5.13
CA PRO A 102 15.44 -16.19 6.51
C PRO A 102 14.78 -17.52 6.93
N ARG A 103 15.41 -18.22 7.88
CA ARG A 103 14.83 -19.44 8.46
C ARG A 103 13.54 -19.09 9.21
N ARG A 104 12.53 -19.95 9.08
CA ARG A 104 11.20 -19.77 9.69
C ARG A 104 11.25 -19.47 11.19
N ASP A 105 12.08 -20.20 11.95
CA ASP A 105 12.25 -19.96 13.40
C ASP A 105 12.71 -18.52 13.72
N ASN A 106 13.65 -17.98 12.93
CA ASN A 106 14.13 -16.61 13.12
C ASN A 106 13.04 -15.58 12.82
N ILE A 107 12.24 -15.83 11.78
CA ILE A 107 11.12 -14.97 11.41
C ILE A 107 10.08 -14.95 12.52
N GLU A 108 9.71 -16.10 13.06
CA GLU A 108 8.74 -16.19 14.17
C GLU A 108 9.23 -15.45 15.42
N ARG A 109 10.53 -15.55 15.73
CA ARG A 109 11.13 -14.81 16.85
C ARG A 109 11.15 -13.30 16.62
N LEU A 110 11.50 -12.85 15.42
CA LEU A 110 11.48 -11.42 15.05
C LEU A 110 10.06 -10.86 15.02
N ALA A 111 9.10 -11.63 14.49
CA ALA A 111 7.69 -11.24 14.40
C ALA A 111 7.10 -10.98 15.79
N LYS A 112 7.39 -11.85 16.76
CA LYS A 112 7.01 -11.67 18.17
C LYS A 112 7.63 -10.39 18.76
N LEU A 113 8.92 -10.15 18.51
CA LEU A 113 9.61 -8.97 19.02
C LEU A 113 9.07 -7.67 18.41
N TYR A 114 8.84 -7.66 17.09
CA TYR A 114 8.33 -6.52 16.36
C TYR A 114 6.81 -6.39 16.39
N ARG A 115 6.09 -7.29 17.07
CA ARG A 115 4.62 -7.29 17.16
C ARG A 115 3.97 -7.19 15.78
N CYS A 116 4.40 -8.06 14.87
CA CYS A 116 3.86 -8.24 13.53
C CYS A 116 3.67 -9.74 13.26
N THR A 117 3.07 -10.11 12.13
CA THR A 117 2.97 -11.52 11.73
C THR A 117 4.23 -11.97 10.98
N PRO A 118 4.57 -13.27 10.97
CA PRO A 118 5.69 -13.79 10.19
C PRO A 118 5.62 -13.46 8.69
N GLU A 119 4.41 -13.45 8.14
CA GLU A 119 4.14 -13.12 6.73
C GLU A 119 4.52 -11.67 6.44
N GLN A 120 4.30 -10.76 7.39
CA GLN A 120 4.69 -9.35 7.24
C GLN A 120 6.21 -9.12 7.20
N LEU A 121 7.02 -10.13 7.49
CA LEU A 121 8.48 -10.07 7.46
C LEU A 121 9.09 -10.69 6.20
N ILE A 122 8.26 -11.14 5.27
CA ILE A 122 8.65 -11.75 4.00
C ILE A 122 7.92 -10.97 2.91
N LEU A 123 8.65 -10.48 1.91
CA LEU A 123 8.03 -10.04 0.66
C LEU A 123 8.09 -11.24 -0.29
N GLU A 124 6.94 -11.72 -0.76
CA GLU A 124 6.90 -12.75 -1.82
C GLU A 124 7.40 -12.22 -3.16
#